data_AF-A0A345HLJ5-F1
#
_entry.id   AF-A0A345HLJ5-F1
#
_cell.length_a   1.000
_cell.length_b   1.000
_cell.length_c   1.000
_cell.angle_alpha   90.00
_cell.angle_beta   90.00
_cell.angle_gamma   90.00
#
_symmetry.space_group_name_H-M   'P 1'
#
loop_
_entity.id
_entity.type
_entity.pdbx_description
1 polymer ?
#
loop_
_entity_poly.entity_id
_entity_poly.type
_entity_poly.pdbx_seq_one_letter_code
_entity_poly.pdbx_strand_id
1 'polypeptide(L)'
;MTTWTSLEPASTTVDPGSSTTVRLRLRNTGDVVDEYRFEAVGDIAPYVTVEPPSIRLFPGTTGTVELTFSPPRSPDATAGPHPYGVRILPTEHPGSATVTEGNVTFTAFTEVRAELVPHTVKGRFRGRPKLAVDNLGNTPLTMSVTGGDNGDQLSYEIVPANIQIAPGRAAFVDATLKPRQITWVGQKQQRPYELALRRSGTEPLTVDGTYVQRSFLPFWLMTTLSLLLALTIAGVVLWFNYKAPVTTLARPKIQQVGATALPEEPPEKAQELTPEKPTSEITPEPPTTDDGPGDTVDTGDGGGDSGGSGGGGGGGDKEKEKEEEEVENEIIPEGPLPITQADKPNLFVQFAQVRLVEGAAGCKLTAPHTVGKLDAATKEALKCFQQANDRNYSGSSRLGEFDGYGFLGRSTMTALLASHFVAVETVPLKDGEASPEVFWVRNMLLWGTQAEIDDGDLESTIAYTRANIKYLRDRIQDKDVLTPGLTNRIKEYQGLIGAEKTGVVDQAALTKAKHGWTKAADFPGTVVAKDWLPGPMQ
;
A
#
# COMPACT_ATOMS: atom_id res chain seq x y z
N MET A 1 25.98 12.77 -60.10
CA MET A 1 26.52 13.20 -58.79
C MET A 1 27.37 14.43 -59.03
N THR A 2 27.15 15.50 -58.27
CA THR A 2 27.79 16.83 -58.42
C THR A 2 28.72 17.16 -57.24
N THR A 3 28.99 16.17 -56.40
CA THR A 3 29.70 16.29 -55.12
C THR A 3 30.57 15.07 -54.87
N TRP A 4 31.75 15.27 -54.28
CA TRP A 4 32.56 14.22 -53.65
C TRP A 4 32.65 14.47 -52.15
N THR A 5 32.58 13.40 -51.35
CA THR A 5 32.53 13.48 -49.88
C THR A 5 33.50 12.50 -49.21
N SER A 6 33.96 12.86 -48.01
CA SER A 6 34.80 12.00 -47.16
C SER A 6 34.62 12.34 -45.67
N LEU A 7 34.65 11.33 -44.81
CA LEU A 7 34.57 11.45 -43.35
C LEU A 7 35.94 11.13 -42.72
N GLU A 8 36.44 12.04 -41.89
CA GLU A 8 37.73 11.93 -41.21
C GLU A 8 37.56 12.10 -39.70
N PRO A 9 37.63 11.02 -38.89
CA PRO A 9 37.74 9.61 -39.29
C PRO A 9 36.40 9.02 -39.79
N ALA A 10 36.47 7.94 -40.59
CA ALA A 10 35.27 7.26 -41.10
C ALA A 10 34.46 6.52 -40.00
N SER A 11 35.11 6.19 -38.89
CA SER A 11 34.46 5.73 -37.66
C SER A 11 35.12 6.36 -36.44
N THR A 12 34.33 6.58 -35.39
CA THR A 12 34.80 7.17 -34.13
C THR A 12 34.13 6.48 -32.93
N THR A 13 34.63 6.76 -31.72
CA THR A 13 34.11 6.24 -30.45
C THR A 13 33.92 7.41 -29.49
N VAL A 14 32.87 7.37 -28.67
CA VAL A 14 32.55 8.42 -27.70
C VAL A 14 31.93 7.83 -26.42
N ASP A 15 32.31 8.41 -25.28
CA ASP A 15 31.72 8.07 -23.99
C ASP A 15 30.42 8.87 -23.76
N PRO A 16 29.31 8.24 -23.33
CA PRO A 16 28.09 8.95 -22.96
C PRO A 16 28.31 9.98 -21.85
N GLY A 17 27.96 11.23 -22.13
CA GLY A 17 28.28 12.41 -21.31
C GLY A 17 29.52 13.20 -21.78
N SER A 18 30.27 12.68 -22.73
CA SER A 18 31.40 13.34 -23.42
C SER A 18 31.02 13.67 -24.87
N SER A 19 31.92 14.35 -25.59
CA SER A 19 31.77 14.64 -27.02
C SER A 19 32.97 14.18 -27.85
N THR A 20 32.73 13.92 -29.14
CA THR A 20 33.78 13.64 -30.14
C THR A 20 33.44 14.33 -31.46
N THR A 21 34.44 14.60 -32.31
CA THR A 21 34.25 15.27 -33.59
C THR A 21 34.69 14.42 -34.78
N VAL A 22 33.94 14.52 -35.89
CA VAL A 22 34.29 13.96 -37.20
C VAL A 22 34.24 15.08 -38.23
N ARG A 23 35.20 15.13 -39.15
CA ARG A 23 35.23 16.13 -40.23
C ARG A 23 34.63 15.56 -41.49
N LEU A 24 33.55 16.18 -41.97
CA LEU A 24 32.99 15.96 -43.29
C LEU A 24 33.67 16.91 -44.28
N ARG A 25 34.45 16.37 -45.20
CA ARG A 25 34.96 17.09 -46.37
C ARG A 25 33.95 16.95 -47.51
N LEU A 26 33.58 18.09 -48.10
CA LEU A 26 32.71 18.16 -49.29
C LEU A 26 33.43 18.92 -50.40
N ARG A 27 33.49 18.35 -51.59
CA ARG A 27 34.01 19.01 -52.80
C ARG A 27 32.88 19.21 -53.81
N ASN A 28 32.69 20.45 -54.28
CA ASN A 28 31.83 20.75 -55.42
C ASN A 28 32.51 20.22 -56.70
N THR A 29 31.83 19.34 -57.44
CA THR A 29 32.30 18.80 -58.74
C THR A 29 31.39 19.19 -59.90
N GLY A 30 30.51 20.17 -59.70
CA GLY A 30 29.79 20.87 -60.75
C GLY A 30 30.61 22.03 -61.34
N ASP A 31 30.01 22.71 -62.31
CA ASP A 31 30.53 23.85 -63.06
C ASP A 31 29.99 25.21 -62.57
N VAL A 32 28.99 25.20 -61.68
CA VAL A 32 28.41 26.39 -61.01
C VAL A 32 28.77 26.47 -59.52
N VAL A 33 28.65 27.66 -58.94
CA VAL A 33 28.72 27.88 -57.49
C VAL A 33 27.39 27.44 -56.87
N ASP A 34 27.44 26.68 -55.77
CA ASP A 34 26.24 26.20 -55.06
C ASP A 34 26.39 26.42 -53.54
N GLU A 35 25.26 26.48 -52.81
CA GLU A 35 25.20 26.47 -51.35
C GLU A 35 24.71 25.10 -50.88
N TYR A 36 25.58 24.34 -50.22
CA TYR A 36 25.24 23.04 -49.66
C TYR A 36 24.79 23.18 -48.21
N ARG A 37 23.62 22.64 -47.89
CA ARG A 37 23.09 22.53 -46.52
C ARG A 37 23.37 21.13 -45.97
N PHE A 38 23.64 21.04 -44.67
CA PHE A 38 24.02 19.80 -43.99
C PHE A 38 23.03 19.46 -42.88
N GLU A 39 22.47 18.26 -42.90
CA GLU A 39 21.45 17.80 -41.95
C GLU A 39 21.80 16.39 -41.45
N ALA A 40 21.92 16.20 -40.13
CA ALA A 40 22.11 14.88 -39.54
C ALA A 40 20.84 14.03 -39.67
N VAL A 41 20.99 12.75 -40.02
CA VAL A 41 19.87 11.80 -40.21
C VAL A 41 20.21 10.41 -39.64
N GLY A 42 19.17 9.69 -39.20
CA GLY A 42 19.30 8.43 -38.45
C GLY A 42 18.99 8.61 -36.97
N ASP A 43 18.94 7.52 -36.22
CA ASP A 43 18.40 7.47 -34.85
C ASP A 43 19.17 8.36 -33.85
N ILE A 44 20.46 8.58 -34.09
CA ILE A 44 21.31 9.43 -33.25
C ILE A 44 21.34 10.91 -33.66
N ALA A 45 20.58 11.33 -34.68
CA ALA A 45 20.55 12.74 -35.12
C ALA A 45 20.29 13.77 -33.99
N PRO A 46 19.47 13.50 -32.94
CA PRO A 46 19.34 14.39 -31.78
C PRO A 46 20.63 14.62 -30.98
N TYR A 47 21.67 13.79 -31.18
CA TYR A 47 22.97 13.86 -30.50
C TYR A 47 24.08 14.42 -31.41
N VAL A 48 23.77 14.89 -32.62
CA VAL A 48 24.75 15.36 -33.61
C VAL A 48 24.53 16.84 -33.93
N THR A 49 25.49 17.69 -33.56
CA THR A 49 25.57 19.08 -34.00
C THR A 49 26.44 19.19 -35.25
N VAL A 50 26.03 20.03 -36.21
CA VAL A 50 26.66 20.16 -37.53
C VAL A 50 27.03 21.60 -37.79
N GLU A 51 28.33 21.92 -37.80
CA GLU A 51 28.82 23.30 -37.92
C GLU A 51 29.90 23.46 -39.01
N PRO A 52 29.77 24.43 -39.93
CA PRO A 52 28.60 25.28 -40.17
C PRO A 52 27.45 24.50 -40.87
N PRO A 53 26.17 24.91 -40.66
CA PRO A 53 25.01 24.22 -41.25
C PRO A 53 24.83 24.43 -42.76
N SER A 54 25.51 25.41 -43.36
CA SER A 54 25.69 25.48 -44.82
C SER A 54 27.04 26.06 -45.22
N ILE A 55 27.54 25.68 -46.40
CA ILE A 55 28.77 26.20 -47.01
C ILE A 55 28.52 26.51 -48.50
N ARG A 56 28.98 27.66 -48.96
CA ARG A 56 29.04 28.02 -50.39
C ARG A 56 30.37 27.59 -50.99
N LEU A 57 30.35 26.81 -52.07
CA LEU A 57 31.55 26.28 -52.71
C LEU A 57 31.58 26.60 -54.21
N PHE A 58 32.71 27.15 -54.65
CA PHE A 58 33.01 27.36 -56.06
C PHE A 58 33.30 26.01 -56.77
N PRO A 59 33.11 25.92 -58.09
CA PRO A 59 33.48 24.76 -58.90
C PRO A 59 34.87 24.21 -58.56
N GLY A 60 34.95 22.90 -58.31
CA GLY A 60 36.21 22.20 -57.99
C GLY A 60 36.80 22.47 -56.61
N THR A 61 36.21 23.33 -55.77
CA THR A 61 36.70 23.66 -54.41
C THR A 61 36.14 22.74 -53.32
N THR A 62 36.85 22.65 -52.20
CA THR A 62 36.53 21.76 -51.07
C THR A 62 36.25 22.57 -49.80
N GLY A 63 35.10 22.33 -49.17
CA GLY A 63 34.77 22.78 -47.82
C GLY A 63 34.99 21.69 -46.77
N THR A 64 34.96 22.08 -45.50
CA THR A 64 34.97 21.15 -44.36
C THR A 64 33.91 21.58 -43.34
N VAL A 65 33.13 20.63 -42.85
CA VAL A 65 32.13 20.75 -41.79
C VAL A 65 32.57 19.88 -40.63
N GLU A 66 32.39 20.34 -39.40
CA GLU A 66 32.63 19.54 -38.20
C GLU A 66 31.30 18.98 -37.65
N LEU A 67 31.30 17.67 -37.39
CA LEU A 67 30.17 16.91 -36.86
C LEU A 67 30.50 16.56 -35.41
N THR A 68 29.80 17.18 -34.46
CA THR A 68 30.03 17.00 -33.02
C THR A 68 28.98 16.05 -32.45
N PHE A 69 29.42 14.85 -32.06
CA PHE A 69 28.59 13.82 -31.45
C PHE A 69 28.67 13.97 -29.93
N SER A 70 27.53 14.23 -29.28
CA SER A 70 27.43 14.45 -27.82
C SER A 70 26.28 13.63 -27.23
N PRO A 71 26.39 12.29 -27.17
CA PRO A 71 25.35 11.46 -26.56
C PRO A 71 25.22 11.75 -25.05
N PRO A 72 23.99 11.90 -24.53
CA PRO A 72 23.77 12.12 -23.10
C PRO A 72 24.24 10.92 -22.28
N ARG A 73 24.62 11.15 -21.02
CA ARG A 73 24.86 10.09 -20.04
C ARG A 73 23.53 9.55 -19.49
N SER A 74 22.77 8.89 -20.36
CA SER A 74 21.47 8.28 -20.04
C SER A 74 21.38 6.88 -20.67
N PRO A 75 20.48 6.01 -20.19
CA PRO A 75 20.28 4.68 -20.77
C PRO A 75 19.79 4.71 -22.23
N ASP A 76 19.23 5.83 -22.68
CA ASP A 76 18.72 6.03 -24.05
C ASP A 76 19.85 6.05 -25.10
N ALA A 77 21.06 6.47 -24.70
CA ALA A 77 22.26 6.45 -25.54
C ALA A 77 22.90 5.04 -25.53
N THR A 78 22.16 4.04 -26.01
CA THR A 78 22.50 2.61 -25.90
C THR A 78 23.92 2.27 -26.38
N ALA A 79 24.61 1.38 -25.67
CA ALA A 79 25.99 1.01 -25.98
C ALA A 79 26.10 0.19 -27.27
N GLY A 80 27.06 0.54 -28.14
CA GLY A 80 27.32 -0.17 -29.39
C GLY A 80 27.59 0.74 -30.60
N PRO A 81 27.73 0.15 -31.79
CA PRO A 81 27.90 0.88 -33.05
C PRO A 81 26.56 1.45 -33.53
N HIS A 82 26.52 2.75 -33.77
CA HIS A 82 25.40 3.49 -34.34
C HIS A 82 25.78 4.03 -35.73
N PRO A 83 25.10 3.59 -36.80
CA PRO A 83 25.24 4.21 -38.11
C PRO A 83 24.59 5.61 -38.09
N TYR A 84 25.20 6.55 -38.80
CA TYR A 84 24.65 7.88 -39.01
C TYR A 84 24.79 8.30 -40.46
N GLY A 85 23.85 9.11 -40.94
CA GLY A 85 23.97 9.82 -42.21
C GLY A 85 24.10 11.32 -42.00
N VAL A 86 24.83 11.99 -42.88
CA VAL A 86 24.70 13.43 -43.09
C VAL A 86 24.11 13.63 -44.49
N ARG A 87 22.87 14.14 -44.54
CA ARG A 87 22.21 14.55 -45.77
C ARG A 87 22.78 15.90 -46.20
N ILE A 88 23.19 15.96 -47.46
CA ILE A 88 23.81 17.12 -48.10
C ILE A 88 22.86 17.57 -49.20
N LEU A 89 22.31 18.77 -49.05
CA LEU A 89 21.31 19.33 -49.96
C LEU A 89 21.93 20.50 -50.74
N PRO A 90 22.20 20.34 -52.05
CA PRO A 90 22.55 21.45 -52.93
C PRO A 90 21.33 22.38 -53.11
N THR A 91 21.55 23.69 -53.15
CA THR A 91 20.46 24.68 -53.24
C THR A 91 20.01 24.87 -54.69
N GLU A 92 20.95 24.88 -55.66
CA GLU A 92 20.62 25.02 -57.09
C GLU A 92 19.95 23.75 -57.65
N HIS A 93 20.34 22.56 -57.15
CA HIS A 93 19.82 21.28 -57.62
C HIS A 93 19.35 20.35 -56.48
N PRO A 94 18.23 20.64 -55.79
CA PRO A 94 17.76 19.86 -54.64
C PRO A 94 17.51 18.37 -54.93
N GLY A 95 17.09 18.04 -56.15
CA GLY A 95 16.93 16.65 -56.62
C GLY A 95 18.24 15.86 -56.78
N SER A 96 19.40 16.49 -56.51
CA SER A 96 20.73 15.83 -56.52
C SER A 96 21.32 15.62 -55.13
N ALA A 97 20.52 15.80 -54.07
CA ALA A 97 20.92 15.57 -52.68
C ALA A 97 21.53 14.17 -52.47
N THR A 98 22.52 14.10 -51.60
CA THR A 98 23.26 12.87 -51.28
C THR A 98 23.33 12.67 -49.76
N VAL A 99 23.58 11.44 -49.32
CA VAL A 99 23.82 11.11 -47.91
C VAL A 99 25.21 10.51 -47.80
N THR A 100 26.03 11.06 -46.92
CA THR A 100 27.32 10.45 -46.55
C THR A 100 27.13 9.70 -45.23
N GLU A 101 27.42 8.40 -45.24
CA GLU A 101 27.20 7.51 -44.10
C GLU A 101 28.52 7.27 -43.33
N GLY A 102 28.42 7.17 -42.01
CA GLY A 102 29.53 6.82 -41.11
C GLY A 102 29.01 6.05 -39.89
N ASN A 103 29.91 5.65 -38.99
CA ASN A 103 29.55 4.91 -37.78
C ASN A 103 30.25 5.46 -36.53
N VAL A 104 29.49 5.78 -35.49
CA VAL A 104 30.02 6.14 -34.17
C VAL A 104 29.71 5.04 -33.16
N THR A 105 30.67 4.69 -32.32
CA THR A 105 30.49 3.69 -31.27
C THR A 105 30.27 4.40 -29.94
N PHE A 106 29.11 4.21 -29.31
CA PHE A 106 28.87 4.66 -27.94
C PHE A 106 29.43 3.61 -26.99
N THR A 107 30.30 4.01 -26.06
CA THR A 107 30.87 3.09 -25.07
C THR A 107 29.83 2.64 -24.05
N ALA A 108 30.09 1.52 -23.39
CA ALA A 108 29.22 0.98 -22.35
C ALA A 108 29.57 1.58 -20.99
N PHE A 109 28.60 2.26 -20.36
CA PHE A 109 28.63 2.57 -18.94
C PHE A 109 27.56 1.78 -18.20
N THR A 110 27.85 1.41 -16.96
CA THR A 110 26.89 0.74 -16.08
C THR A 110 26.75 1.50 -14.79
N GLU A 111 25.52 1.85 -14.47
CA GLU A 111 25.12 2.51 -13.25
C GLU A 111 23.90 1.74 -12.72
N VAL A 112 23.91 1.38 -11.45
CA VAL A 112 22.98 0.41 -10.86
C VAL A 112 22.46 0.96 -9.55
N ARG A 113 21.14 1.01 -9.40
CA ARG A 113 20.48 1.27 -8.11
C ARG A 113 19.76 -0.01 -7.68
N ALA A 114 19.81 -0.32 -6.40
CA ALA A 114 19.08 -1.45 -5.82
C ALA A 114 18.49 -1.03 -4.47
N GLU A 115 17.24 -1.41 -4.22
CA GLU A 115 16.47 -0.90 -3.08
C GLU A 115 15.48 -1.96 -2.56
N LEU A 116 15.33 -2.04 -1.23
CA LEU A 116 14.45 -3.02 -0.59
C LEU A 116 13.09 -2.41 -0.26
N VAL A 117 12.03 -2.99 -0.85
CA VAL A 117 10.65 -2.54 -0.73
C VAL A 117 9.81 -3.65 -0.04
N PRO A 118 9.44 -3.52 1.25
CA PRO A 118 9.93 -2.55 2.23
C PRO A 118 11.25 -3.00 2.89
N HIS A 119 12.12 -2.05 3.21
CA HIS A 119 13.38 -2.26 3.93
C HIS A 119 13.19 -3.03 5.24
N THR A 120 12.16 -2.67 6.02
CA THR A 120 11.84 -3.31 7.31
C THR A 120 10.62 -4.24 7.21
N VAL A 121 10.87 -5.55 7.10
CA VAL A 121 9.83 -6.58 7.02
C VAL A 121 9.48 -7.17 8.39
N LYS A 122 8.18 -7.24 8.70
CA LYS A 122 7.66 -7.64 10.02
C LYS A 122 6.92 -8.98 9.88
N GLY A 123 7.33 -10.02 10.59
CA GLY A 123 6.75 -11.37 10.43
C GLY A 123 6.99 -12.31 11.62
N ARG A 124 6.40 -13.50 11.60
CA ARG A 124 6.57 -14.53 12.67
C ARG A 124 7.44 -15.71 12.22
N PHE A 125 7.09 -16.28 11.05
CA PHE A 125 7.80 -17.42 10.46
C PHE A 125 8.43 -17.13 9.10
N ARG A 126 8.02 -16.04 8.44
CA ARG A 126 8.61 -15.56 7.18
C ARG A 126 8.61 -14.03 7.12
N GLY A 127 9.57 -13.45 6.42
CA GLY A 127 9.54 -12.08 5.89
C GLY A 127 9.52 -12.13 4.36
N ARG A 128 8.95 -11.11 3.70
CA ARG A 128 8.83 -11.06 2.23
C ARG A 128 9.15 -9.66 1.68
N PRO A 129 10.42 -9.24 1.67
CA PRO A 129 10.81 -8.02 0.99
C PRO A 129 10.92 -8.27 -0.53
N LYS A 130 10.63 -7.25 -1.33
CA LYS A 130 11.01 -7.21 -2.74
C LYS A 130 12.30 -6.42 -2.89
N LEU A 131 13.21 -6.90 -3.72
CA LEU A 131 14.36 -6.14 -4.16
C LEU A 131 14.04 -5.53 -5.52
N ALA A 132 13.95 -4.20 -5.58
CA ALA A 132 13.92 -3.45 -6.83
C ALA A 132 15.36 -3.23 -7.31
N VAL A 133 15.61 -3.41 -8.61
CA VAL A 133 16.94 -3.25 -9.21
C VAL A 133 16.81 -2.48 -10.52
N ASP A 134 17.37 -1.28 -10.58
CA ASP A 134 17.31 -0.39 -11.75
C ASP A 134 18.64 -0.40 -12.50
N ASN A 135 18.58 -0.62 -13.82
CA ASN A 135 19.70 -0.42 -14.72
C ASN A 135 19.67 0.99 -15.31
N LEU A 136 20.42 1.91 -14.69
CA LEU A 136 20.62 3.28 -15.16
C LEU A 136 21.74 3.37 -16.23
N GLY A 137 22.45 2.27 -16.49
CA GLY A 137 23.43 2.14 -17.56
C GLY A 137 22.82 1.96 -18.95
N ASN A 138 23.64 2.21 -19.98
CA ASN A 138 23.24 2.11 -21.39
C ASN A 138 23.47 0.71 -22.02
N THR A 139 23.88 -0.28 -21.21
CA THR A 139 24.14 -1.67 -21.66
C THR A 139 23.31 -2.67 -20.85
N PRO A 140 22.88 -3.82 -21.41
CA PRO A 140 22.18 -4.85 -20.65
C PRO A 140 22.98 -5.35 -19.44
N LEU A 141 22.32 -5.41 -18.29
CA LEU A 141 22.91 -5.70 -17.00
C LEU A 141 22.48 -7.09 -16.51
N THR A 142 23.42 -8.02 -16.45
CA THR A 142 23.19 -9.39 -15.92
C THR A 142 23.85 -9.55 -14.56
N MET A 143 23.10 -10.07 -13.59
CA MET A 143 23.58 -10.31 -12.22
C MET A 143 22.85 -11.48 -11.54
N SER A 144 23.45 -12.02 -10.49
CA SER A 144 22.80 -12.94 -9.55
C SER A 144 22.50 -12.25 -8.23
N VAL A 145 21.43 -12.67 -7.54
CA VAL A 145 21.01 -12.13 -6.25
C VAL A 145 21.11 -13.22 -5.20
N THR A 146 21.83 -12.93 -4.12
CA THR A 146 22.16 -13.88 -3.04
C THR A 146 21.89 -13.25 -1.67
N GLY A 147 21.61 -14.06 -0.65
CA GLY A 147 21.50 -13.56 0.72
C GLY A 147 22.88 -13.42 1.38
N GLY A 148 23.12 -12.30 2.07
CA GLY A 148 24.35 -12.06 2.83
C GLY A 148 24.37 -12.80 4.17
N ASP A 149 25.58 -13.16 4.63
CA ASP A 149 25.78 -13.94 5.84
C ASP A 149 25.85 -13.07 7.10
N ASN A 150 24.69 -12.54 7.50
CA ASN A 150 24.50 -11.88 8.79
C ASN A 150 24.38 -12.93 9.95
N GLY A 151 25.41 -13.77 10.08
CA GLY A 151 25.61 -14.72 11.18
C GLY A 151 24.65 -15.91 11.17
N ASP A 152 24.37 -16.48 10.00
CA ASP A 152 23.47 -17.63 9.77
C ASP A 152 22.10 -17.59 10.50
N GLN A 153 21.57 -16.42 10.85
CA GLN A 153 20.31 -16.33 11.63
C GLN A 153 19.06 -16.61 10.79
N LEU A 154 19.17 -16.40 9.48
CA LEU A 154 18.10 -16.49 8.49
C LEU A 154 18.46 -17.54 7.43
N SER A 155 17.46 -17.95 6.66
CA SER A 155 17.63 -18.64 5.38
C SER A 155 16.84 -17.89 4.32
N TYR A 156 17.42 -17.78 3.12
CA TYR A 156 16.94 -16.94 2.03
C TYR A 156 16.41 -17.81 0.89
N GLU A 157 15.22 -17.46 0.38
CA GLU A 157 14.58 -18.07 -0.79
C GLU A 157 14.30 -16.94 -1.78
N ILE A 158 15.07 -16.89 -2.87
CA ILE A 158 15.17 -15.71 -3.77
C ILE A 158 14.71 -16.12 -5.17
N VAL A 159 13.70 -15.43 -5.72
CA VAL A 159 13.08 -15.77 -7.00
C VAL A 159 12.81 -14.50 -7.82
N PRO A 160 13.35 -14.36 -9.05
CA PRO A 160 14.42 -15.18 -9.64
C PRO A 160 15.80 -14.85 -9.05
N ALA A 161 16.65 -15.88 -8.85
CA ALA A 161 18.00 -15.71 -8.32
C ALA A 161 19.03 -15.17 -9.34
N ASN A 162 18.67 -15.09 -10.62
CA ASN A 162 19.46 -14.45 -11.68
C ASN A 162 18.54 -13.54 -12.50
N ILE A 163 19.00 -12.34 -12.82
CA ILE A 163 18.25 -11.33 -13.58
C ILE A 163 19.10 -10.74 -14.70
N GLN A 164 18.43 -10.41 -15.80
CA GLN A 164 18.98 -9.63 -16.90
C GLN A 164 18.06 -8.43 -17.14
N ILE A 165 18.63 -7.23 -17.07
CA ILE A 165 17.89 -5.96 -17.08
C ILE A 165 18.32 -5.15 -18.29
N ALA A 166 17.39 -4.77 -19.16
CA ALA A 166 17.68 -3.88 -20.29
C ALA A 166 18.06 -2.46 -19.81
N PRO A 167 18.75 -1.64 -20.62
CA PRO A 167 18.98 -0.23 -20.32
C PRO A 167 17.69 0.51 -19.95
N GLY A 168 17.73 1.33 -18.89
CA GLY A 168 16.61 2.16 -18.47
C GLY A 168 15.40 1.38 -17.95
N ARG A 169 15.61 0.15 -17.47
CA ARG A 169 14.55 -0.71 -16.92
C ARG A 169 14.86 -1.15 -15.49
N ALA A 170 13.78 -1.48 -14.78
CA ALA A 170 13.80 -2.10 -13.48
C ALA A 170 13.53 -3.61 -13.58
N ALA A 171 14.06 -4.39 -12.64
CA ALA A 171 13.64 -5.75 -12.36
C ALA A 171 13.31 -5.90 -10.88
N PHE A 172 12.28 -6.68 -10.56
CA PHE A 172 11.89 -6.99 -9.19
C PHE A 172 12.22 -8.45 -8.88
N VAL A 173 12.85 -8.68 -7.73
CA VAL A 173 13.15 -10.01 -7.20
C VAL A 173 12.41 -10.21 -5.88
N ASP A 174 11.58 -11.25 -5.81
CA ASP A 174 10.89 -11.64 -4.58
C ASP A 174 11.86 -12.42 -3.69
N ALA A 175 12.15 -11.89 -2.50
CA ALA A 175 12.91 -12.58 -1.47
C ALA A 175 11.98 -13.06 -0.35
N THR A 176 12.18 -14.27 0.13
CA THR A 176 11.52 -14.82 1.32
C THR A 176 12.56 -15.17 2.37
N LEU A 177 12.52 -14.43 3.48
CA LEU A 177 13.36 -14.65 4.66
C LEU A 177 12.67 -15.66 5.58
N LYS A 178 13.39 -16.67 6.08
CA LYS A 178 12.91 -17.64 7.06
C LYS A 178 13.88 -17.66 8.26
N PRO A 179 13.46 -17.28 9.49
CA PRO A 179 14.33 -17.36 10.66
C PRO A 179 14.62 -18.82 11.00
N ARG A 180 15.89 -19.16 11.23
CA ARG A 180 16.31 -20.55 11.52
C ARG A 180 15.96 -20.99 12.94
N GLN A 181 15.77 -20.04 13.85
CA GLN A 181 15.34 -20.26 15.23
C GLN A 181 13.94 -19.68 15.45
N ILE A 182 13.04 -20.47 16.06
CA ILE A 182 11.67 -20.08 16.36
C ILE A 182 11.60 -19.50 17.77
N THR A 183 11.38 -18.19 17.87
CA THR A 183 11.23 -17.50 19.17
C THR A 183 9.79 -17.68 19.68
N TRP A 184 9.58 -18.74 20.48
CA TRP A 184 8.26 -19.11 21.00
C TRP A 184 7.68 -18.06 21.94
N VAL A 185 8.50 -17.54 22.86
CA VAL A 185 8.13 -16.55 23.88
C VAL A 185 9.24 -15.50 23.97
N GLY A 186 8.89 -14.22 24.17
CA GLY A 186 9.87 -13.12 24.27
C GLY A 186 9.38 -11.81 23.66
N GLN A 187 10.22 -10.77 23.72
CA GLN A 187 10.00 -9.50 23.00
C GLN A 187 10.29 -9.64 21.49
N LYS A 188 9.92 -8.61 20.71
CA LYS A 188 10.17 -8.54 19.25
C LYS A 188 11.69 -8.58 19.01
N GLN A 189 12.18 -9.56 18.26
CA GLN A 189 13.61 -9.62 17.88
C GLN A 189 13.83 -8.95 16.53
N GLN A 190 14.80 -8.05 16.45
CA GLN A 190 15.27 -7.49 15.19
C GLN A 190 16.44 -8.34 14.69
N ARG A 191 16.41 -8.76 13.43
CA ARG A 191 17.50 -9.47 12.75
C ARG A 191 17.85 -8.70 11.48
N PRO A 192 19.04 -8.07 11.37
CA PRO A 192 19.48 -7.50 10.11
C PRO A 192 19.63 -8.61 9.07
N TYR A 193 19.37 -8.26 7.82
CA TYR A 193 19.55 -9.12 6.66
C TYR A 193 20.09 -8.30 5.50
N GLU A 194 20.78 -8.97 4.58
CA GLU A 194 21.44 -8.34 3.45
C GLU A 194 21.08 -9.13 2.19
N LEU A 195 20.84 -8.46 1.08
CA LEU A 195 20.86 -9.08 -0.24
C LEU A 195 22.07 -8.55 -1.02
N ALA A 196 22.96 -9.46 -1.40
CA ALA A 196 24.15 -9.20 -2.22
C ALA A 196 23.83 -9.45 -3.70
N LEU A 197 23.84 -8.39 -4.48
CA LEU A 197 23.74 -8.40 -5.94
C LEU A 197 25.14 -8.57 -6.53
N ARG A 198 25.38 -9.66 -7.26
CA ARG A 198 26.69 -10.03 -7.78
C ARG A 198 26.70 -10.00 -9.31
N ARG A 199 27.59 -9.17 -9.86
CA ARG A 199 27.92 -9.14 -11.28
C ARG A 199 29.31 -9.77 -11.50
N SER A 200 29.50 -10.42 -12.64
CA SER A 200 30.77 -11.05 -12.98
C SER A 200 31.91 -10.02 -13.07
N GLY A 201 32.94 -10.17 -12.23
CA GLY A 201 34.16 -9.34 -12.28
C GLY A 201 34.09 -8.00 -11.54
N THR A 202 33.03 -7.75 -10.76
CA THR A 202 32.95 -6.60 -9.85
C THR A 202 32.74 -7.05 -8.41
N GLU A 203 32.96 -6.16 -7.44
CA GLU A 203 32.54 -6.38 -6.06
C GLU A 203 30.99 -6.49 -5.97
N PRO A 204 30.44 -7.19 -4.96
CA PRO A 204 29.00 -7.26 -4.75
C PRO A 204 28.43 -5.91 -4.33
N LEU A 205 27.29 -5.51 -4.90
CA LEU A 205 26.49 -4.43 -4.34
C LEU A 205 25.60 -5.02 -3.25
N THR A 206 25.72 -4.52 -2.02
CA THR A 206 24.97 -5.01 -0.85
C THR A 206 23.79 -4.09 -0.56
N VAL A 207 22.62 -4.65 -0.24
CA VAL A 207 21.44 -3.89 0.18
C VAL A 207 20.91 -4.47 1.48
N ASP A 208 21.00 -3.67 2.54
CA ASP A 208 20.62 -4.04 3.90
C ASP A 208 19.13 -3.82 4.18
N GLY A 209 18.60 -4.59 5.12
CA GLY A 209 17.26 -4.42 5.65
C GLY A 209 17.08 -5.08 7.03
N THR A 210 15.91 -4.89 7.64
CA THR A 210 15.63 -5.41 9.00
C THR A 210 14.42 -6.35 9.02
N TYR A 211 14.61 -7.59 9.47
CA TYR A 211 13.54 -8.53 9.75
C TYR A 211 13.13 -8.48 11.23
N VAL A 212 11.91 -8.02 11.50
CA VAL A 212 11.35 -7.98 12.86
C VAL A 212 10.54 -9.25 13.11
N GLN A 213 11.15 -10.21 13.81
CA GLN A 213 10.54 -11.46 14.24
C GLN A 213 9.59 -11.21 15.44
N ARG A 214 8.29 -11.49 15.22
CA ARG A 214 7.24 -11.46 16.24
C ARG A 214 7.10 -12.84 16.90
N SER A 215 7.21 -12.88 18.23
CA SER A 215 7.08 -14.10 19.05
C SER A 215 5.75 -14.84 18.82
N PHE A 216 5.70 -16.15 19.12
CA PHE A 216 4.49 -16.95 18.91
C PHE A 216 3.44 -16.75 20.01
N LEU A 217 3.84 -16.89 21.27
CA LEU A 217 2.97 -16.70 22.44
C LEU A 217 3.29 -15.36 23.15
N PRO A 218 2.27 -14.54 23.47
CA PRO A 218 2.40 -13.53 24.52
C PRO A 218 2.47 -14.19 25.91
N PHE A 219 3.33 -13.70 26.80
CA PHE A 219 3.64 -14.34 28.09
C PHE A 219 2.41 -14.70 28.96
N TRP A 220 1.35 -13.88 28.94
CA TRP A 220 0.13 -14.11 29.72
C TRP A 220 -0.54 -15.47 29.46
N LEU A 221 -0.35 -16.06 28.27
CA LEU A 221 -0.94 -17.36 27.93
C LEU A 221 -0.32 -18.52 28.72
N MET A 222 0.94 -18.38 29.16
CA MET A 222 1.56 -19.35 30.06
C MET A 222 0.99 -19.23 31.48
N THR A 223 0.71 -18.01 31.95
CA THR A 223 0.12 -17.79 33.28
C THR A 223 -1.36 -18.20 33.33
N THR A 224 -2.15 -17.96 32.28
CA THR A 224 -3.56 -18.43 32.24
C THR A 224 -3.62 -19.95 32.14
N LEU A 225 -2.77 -20.59 31.33
CA LEU A 225 -2.69 -22.06 31.25
C LEU A 225 -2.26 -22.67 32.59
N SER A 226 -1.32 -22.06 33.29
CA SER A 226 -0.90 -22.51 34.64
C SER A 226 -1.99 -22.31 35.70
N LEU A 227 -2.77 -21.24 35.63
CA LEU A 227 -3.91 -21.01 36.53
C LEU A 227 -5.06 -21.99 36.27
N LEU A 228 -5.37 -22.26 34.99
CA LEU A 228 -6.38 -23.23 34.58
C LEU A 228 -5.98 -24.66 35.00
N LEU A 229 -4.69 -25.00 34.89
CA LEU A 229 -4.14 -26.26 35.42
C LEU A 229 -4.27 -26.33 36.95
N ALA A 230 -3.97 -25.26 37.68
CA ALA A 230 -4.16 -25.22 39.14
C ALA A 230 -5.63 -25.37 39.55
N LEU A 231 -6.56 -24.73 38.82
CA LEU A 231 -8.00 -24.83 39.05
C LEU A 231 -8.56 -26.22 38.73
N THR A 232 -8.10 -26.89 37.67
CA THR A 232 -8.52 -28.27 37.38
C THR A 232 -8.01 -29.25 38.44
N ILE A 233 -6.76 -29.10 38.91
CA ILE A 233 -6.23 -29.87 40.05
C ILE A 233 -7.08 -29.62 41.32
N ALA A 234 -7.38 -28.36 41.65
CA ALA A 234 -8.20 -28.02 42.80
C ALA A 234 -9.64 -28.58 42.70
N GLY A 235 -10.26 -28.49 41.52
CA GLY A 235 -11.60 -29.05 41.27
C GLY A 235 -11.64 -30.57 41.39
N VAL A 236 -10.62 -31.28 40.89
CA VAL A 236 -10.47 -32.74 41.04
C VAL A 236 -10.26 -33.12 42.51
N VAL A 237 -9.43 -32.39 43.26
CA VAL A 237 -9.25 -32.60 44.70
C VAL A 237 -10.54 -32.36 45.48
N LEU A 238 -11.30 -31.31 45.14
CA LEU A 238 -12.60 -31.04 45.76
C LEU A 238 -13.60 -32.17 45.48
N TRP A 239 -13.72 -32.59 44.21
CA TRP A 239 -14.61 -33.67 43.76
C TRP A 239 -14.39 -34.98 44.53
N PHE A 240 -13.14 -35.39 44.72
CA PHE A 240 -12.82 -36.62 45.46
C PHE A 240 -12.98 -36.51 46.99
N ASN A 241 -13.04 -35.30 47.55
CA ASN A 241 -13.22 -35.09 49.00
C ASN A 241 -14.65 -34.71 49.42
N TYR A 242 -15.50 -34.27 48.48
CA TYR A 242 -16.83 -33.74 48.81
C TYR A 242 -17.86 -34.84 49.12
N LYS A 243 -18.08 -35.10 50.42
CA LYS A 243 -19.13 -36.02 50.90
C LYS A 243 -20.43 -35.25 51.18
N ALA A 244 -21.40 -35.37 50.28
CA ALA A 244 -22.70 -34.71 50.41
C ALA A 244 -23.55 -35.30 51.57
N PRO A 245 -24.04 -34.48 52.52
CA PRO A 245 -24.87 -34.96 53.63
C PRO A 245 -26.34 -35.13 53.20
N VAL A 246 -26.71 -36.33 52.74
CA VAL A 246 -28.09 -36.68 52.34
C VAL A 246 -28.97 -37.03 53.55
N THR A 247 -29.56 -36.02 54.20
CA THR A 247 -30.60 -36.21 55.23
C THR A 247 -31.93 -36.62 54.59
N THR A 248 -32.46 -37.79 54.94
CA THR A 248 -33.73 -38.30 54.37
C THR A 248 -34.95 -37.67 55.06
N LEU A 249 -36.01 -37.40 54.30
CA LEU A 249 -37.28 -36.85 54.81
C LEU A 249 -38.34 -37.94 55.08
N ALA A 250 -37.90 -39.12 55.54
CA ALA A 250 -38.79 -40.23 55.84
C ALA A 250 -39.61 -39.99 57.12
N ARG A 251 -40.90 -39.63 56.99
CA ARG A 251 -41.83 -39.55 58.12
C ARG A 251 -42.28 -40.95 58.56
N PRO A 252 -42.21 -41.32 59.85
CA PRO A 252 -42.77 -42.58 60.33
C PRO A 252 -44.31 -42.55 60.29
N LYS A 253 -44.91 -43.59 59.72
CA LYS A 253 -46.37 -43.74 59.64
C LYS A 253 -46.87 -44.42 60.92
N ILE A 254 -47.53 -43.67 61.80
CA ILE A 254 -48.05 -44.19 63.06
C ILE A 254 -49.22 -45.15 62.77
N GLN A 255 -49.12 -46.38 63.28
CA GLN A 255 -50.14 -47.41 63.17
C GLN A 255 -51.26 -47.11 64.16
N GLN A 256 -52.44 -46.68 63.68
CA GLN A 256 -53.59 -46.40 64.55
C GLN A 256 -54.45 -47.66 64.72
N VAL A 257 -54.41 -48.27 65.90
CA VAL A 257 -55.21 -49.45 66.24
C VAL A 257 -56.62 -49.01 66.65
N GLY A 258 -57.60 -49.32 65.81
CA GLY A 258 -59.04 -49.23 66.13
C GLY A 258 -59.68 -50.61 66.00
N ALA A 259 -60.40 -51.05 67.02
CA ALA A 259 -60.91 -52.42 67.11
C ALA A 259 -62.45 -52.49 67.15
N THR A 260 -62.98 -53.48 66.43
CA THR A 260 -64.26 -54.17 66.68
C THR A 260 -65.57 -53.37 66.53
N ALA A 261 -66.22 -53.55 65.37
CA ALA A 261 -67.67 -53.78 65.28
C ALA A 261 -67.97 -54.70 64.07
N LEU A 262 -68.99 -55.55 64.19
CA LEU A 262 -69.50 -56.54 63.23
C LEU A 262 -71.05 -56.42 63.20
N PRO A 263 -71.80 -57.11 62.34
CA PRO A 263 -71.65 -57.36 60.89
C PRO A 263 -72.98 -57.15 60.12
N GLU A 264 -73.00 -57.22 58.78
CA GLU A 264 -74.12 -57.87 58.03
C GLU A 264 -73.75 -58.20 56.56
N GLU A 265 -74.63 -58.90 55.82
CA GLU A 265 -74.34 -59.73 54.63
C GLU A 265 -74.99 -59.25 53.29
N PRO A 266 -74.71 -59.88 52.12
CA PRO A 266 -74.91 -59.29 50.77
C PRO A 266 -76.22 -59.72 50.06
N PRO A 267 -76.49 -59.33 48.78
CA PRO A 267 -76.05 -60.20 47.65
C PRO A 267 -75.83 -59.54 46.25
N GLU A 268 -75.35 -60.37 45.30
CA GLU A 268 -75.61 -60.44 43.83
C GLU A 268 -75.26 -59.32 42.80
N LYS A 269 -74.59 -59.77 41.71
CA LYS A 269 -74.81 -59.55 40.24
C LYS A 269 -74.94 -58.13 39.63
N ALA A 270 -74.69 -57.89 38.33
CA ALA A 270 -73.88 -58.54 37.26
C ALA A 270 -73.97 -57.67 35.97
N GLN A 271 -73.16 -57.99 34.94
CA GLN A 271 -73.43 -57.67 33.51
C GLN A 271 -73.39 -56.17 33.10
N GLU A 272 -73.17 -55.74 31.83
CA GLU A 272 -72.59 -56.29 30.58
C GLU A 272 -72.40 -55.06 29.62
N LEU A 273 -71.41 -54.97 28.71
CA LEU A 273 -71.46 -55.44 27.32
C LEU A 273 -70.15 -55.07 26.56
N THR A 274 -69.86 -55.84 25.51
CA THR A 274 -68.84 -55.62 24.45
C THR A 274 -69.56 -55.12 23.16
N PRO A 275 -69.00 -55.11 21.91
CA PRO A 275 -67.65 -55.39 21.38
C PRO A 275 -67.06 -54.10 20.70
N GLU A 276 -66.25 -53.99 19.62
CA GLU A 276 -65.85 -54.81 18.44
C GLU A 276 -64.36 -54.61 18.03
N LYS A 277 -63.98 -55.20 16.88
CA LYS A 277 -62.66 -55.29 16.23
C LYS A 277 -62.93 -55.42 14.72
N PRO A 278 -62.21 -54.75 13.77
CA PRO A 278 -61.06 -55.38 13.06
C PRO A 278 -60.01 -54.39 12.44
N THR A 279 -58.95 -54.77 11.69
CA THR A 279 -57.94 -55.88 11.65
C THR A 279 -57.07 -55.65 10.39
N SER A 280 -55.76 -56.03 10.38
CA SER A 280 -54.87 -56.12 9.18
C SER A 280 -54.38 -54.79 8.52
N GLU A 281 -53.31 -54.72 7.70
CA GLU A 281 -52.51 -55.78 7.00
C GLU A 281 -51.01 -55.42 6.72
N ILE A 282 -50.08 -56.38 6.89
CA ILE A 282 -48.87 -56.79 6.09
C ILE A 282 -48.02 -55.68 5.37
N THR A 283 -46.73 -55.38 5.67
CA THR A 283 -45.42 -56.10 5.39
C THR A 283 -44.98 -56.07 3.88
N PRO A 284 -43.68 -56.08 3.41
CA PRO A 284 -42.31 -56.02 4.01
C PRO A 284 -41.24 -55.03 3.39
N GLU A 285 -40.31 -54.53 4.23
CA GLU A 285 -38.80 -54.59 4.08
C GLU A 285 -38.02 -53.85 2.92
N PRO A 286 -36.66 -53.98 2.70
CA PRO A 286 -35.68 -52.86 2.85
C PRO A 286 -34.73 -52.68 1.61
N PRO A 287 -33.43 -52.20 1.66
CA PRO A 287 -32.61 -51.49 2.67
C PRO A 287 -31.96 -50.18 2.09
N THR A 288 -30.88 -49.50 2.57
CA THR A 288 -29.76 -49.75 3.53
C THR A 288 -29.11 -48.41 3.94
N THR A 289 -28.51 -48.30 5.15
CA THR A 289 -27.33 -47.50 5.60
C THR A 289 -27.09 -46.05 5.12
N ASP A 290 -26.47 -45.09 5.83
CA ASP A 290 -26.04 -44.77 7.23
C ASP A 290 -25.60 -43.26 7.17
N ASP A 291 -25.21 -42.47 8.18
CA ASP A 291 -24.93 -42.61 9.63
C ASP A 291 -25.37 -41.29 10.35
N GLY A 292 -25.06 -41.10 11.63
CA GLY A 292 -25.35 -39.90 12.43
C GLY A 292 -24.18 -38.92 12.66
N PRO A 293 -24.07 -38.28 13.86
CA PRO A 293 -24.92 -37.11 14.18
C PRO A 293 -24.23 -35.99 15.00
N GLY A 294 -24.94 -34.86 15.23
CA GLY A 294 -24.67 -33.83 16.26
C GLY A 294 -24.14 -32.48 15.71
N ASP A 295 -24.63 -31.27 16.06
CA ASP A 295 -25.21 -30.67 17.30
C ASP A 295 -24.23 -30.52 18.49
N THR A 296 -24.14 -29.41 19.25
CA THR A 296 -24.64 -28.00 19.11
C THR A 296 -23.86 -27.03 20.04
N VAL A 297 -23.97 -25.72 19.78
CA VAL A 297 -24.18 -24.54 20.70
C VAL A 297 -24.31 -24.87 22.21
N ASP A 298 -23.78 -24.17 23.24
CA ASP A 298 -23.62 -22.71 23.57
C ASP A 298 -22.42 -22.51 24.58
N THR A 299 -22.10 -21.46 25.39
CA THR A 299 -22.64 -20.15 25.90
C THR A 299 -21.47 -19.20 26.31
N GLY A 300 -21.74 -17.96 26.80
CA GLY A 300 -20.82 -17.04 27.52
C GLY A 300 -20.53 -17.43 29.01
N ASP A 301 -20.13 -16.54 29.94
CA ASP A 301 -20.05 -15.06 30.00
C ASP A 301 -19.17 -14.57 31.21
N GLY A 302 -18.81 -13.27 31.28
CA GLY A 302 -18.72 -12.50 32.55
C GLY A 302 -17.37 -12.05 33.16
N GLY A 303 -17.19 -10.72 33.36
CA GLY A 303 -16.25 -10.07 34.32
C GLY A 303 -14.75 -9.99 33.95
N GLY A 304 -13.89 -9.09 34.48
CA GLY A 304 -14.04 -7.99 35.46
C GLY A 304 -13.25 -8.21 36.77
N ASP A 305 -12.53 -7.25 37.39
CA ASP A 305 -12.12 -5.88 37.01
C ASP A 305 -10.99 -5.35 37.97
N SER A 306 -10.36 -4.19 37.67
CA SER A 306 -9.35 -3.43 38.47
C SER A 306 -7.96 -4.08 38.67
N GLY A 307 -6.87 -3.40 39.10
CA GLY A 307 -6.60 -1.96 39.26
C GLY A 307 -5.30 -1.66 40.06
N GLY A 308 -4.46 -0.70 39.60
CA GLY A 308 -3.25 -0.19 40.32
C GLY A 308 -2.03 -1.13 40.41
N SER A 309 -0.89 -0.76 41.03
CA SER A 309 -0.26 0.56 41.27
C SER A 309 1.20 0.39 41.76
N GLY A 310 2.14 1.26 41.34
CA GLY A 310 3.53 1.36 41.86
C GLY A 310 4.52 0.27 41.40
N GLY A 311 5.85 0.42 41.56
CA GLY A 311 6.60 1.63 41.98
C GLY A 311 8.03 1.33 42.49
N GLY A 312 9.05 2.00 41.91
CA GLY A 312 10.46 1.94 42.34
C GLY A 312 11.27 0.71 41.87
N GLY A 313 12.61 0.75 41.84
CA GLY A 313 13.52 1.90 42.05
C GLY A 313 14.99 1.50 42.30
N GLY A 314 15.93 2.28 41.76
CA GLY A 314 17.39 2.14 41.96
C GLY A 314 18.10 1.12 41.05
N GLY A 315 19.38 1.29 40.68
CA GLY A 315 20.32 2.39 40.95
C GLY A 315 21.78 1.89 40.99
N GLY A 316 22.74 2.62 40.39
CA GLY A 316 24.15 2.19 40.38
C GLY A 316 25.01 2.90 39.32
N ASP A 317 25.56 4.06 39.70
CA ASP A 317 26.23 5.01 38.79
C ASP A 317 27.72 4.69 38.51
N LYS A 318 28.25 5.32 37.44
CA LYS A 318 29.34 6.34 37.52
C LYS A 318 29.55 7.03 36.17
N GLU A 319 29.34 8.36 36.12
CA GLU A 319 30.39 9.41 36.04
C GLU A 319 31.27 9.34 34.77
N LYS A 320 31.42 10.37 33.90
CA LYS A 320 31.04 11.80 33.90
C LYS A 320 31.37 12.37 32.46
N GLU A 321 31.10 13.59 31.96
CA GLU A 321 30.71 14.94 32.43
C GLU A 321 29.73 15.59 31.40
N LYS A 322 28.71 16.39 31.80
CA LYS A 322 28.54 17.87 31.67
C LYS A 322 28.67 18.49 30.25
N GLU A 323 27.82 19.45 29.80
CA GLU A 323 26.78 20.28 30.47
C GLU A 323 25.39 20.20 29.78
N GLU A 324 24.38 20.87 30.34
CA GLU A 324 22.94 20.62 30.11
C GLU A 324 22.19 21.84 29.54
N GLU A 325 21.17 21.59 28.70
CA GLU A 325 19.96 22.43 28.59
C GLU A 325 18.77 21.48 28.34
N GLU A 326 17.62 21.70 29.00
CA GLU A 326 16.57 20.69 29.17
C GLU A 326 15.60 20.57 27.97
N VAL A 327 15.40 19.35 27.47
CA VAL A 327 14.17 18.92 26.76
C VAL A 327 13.81 17.51 27.21
N GLU A 328 12.51 17.25 27.43
CA GLU A 328 11.99 15.97 27.92
C GLU A 328 12.08 14.82 26.90
N ASN A 329 11.90 13.59 27.37
CA ASN A 329 11.84 12.40 26.52
C ASN A 329 10.53 12.34 25.72
N GLU A 330 10.54 12.80 24.47
CA GLU A 330 9.50 12.42 23.51
C GLU A 330 10.06 12.17 22.09
N ILE A 331 10.10 10.90 21.67
CA ILE A 331 10.50 10.51 20.32
C ILE A 331 9.26 10.45 19.43
N ILE A 332 8.87 11.59 18.86
CA ILE A 332 7.80 11.69 17.83
C ILE A 332 8.32 12.46 16.60
N PRO A 333 8.94 11.76 15.62
CA PRO A 333 9.23 12.32 14.31
C PRO A 333 8.08 12.01 13.33
N GLU A 334 6.92 12.66 13.49
CA GLU A 334 5.77 12.48 12.58
C GLU A 334 5.31 13.79 11.91
N GLY A 335 5.10 13.70 10.59
CA GLY A 335 4.76 14.78 9.64
C GLY A 335 4.96 14.25 8.20
N PRO A 336 4.26 14.77 7.16
CA PRO A 336 4.19 16.19 6.85
C PRO A 336 2.77 16.64 6.40
N LEU A 337 1.75 16.19 7.13
CA LEU A 337 0.42 16.81 7.15
C LEU A 337 0.32 17.72 8.40
N PRO A 338 -0.66 18.63 8.48
CA PRO A 338 -1.66 19.00 7.47
C PRO A 338 -1.05 19.85 6.33
N ILE A 339 -1.73 19.90 5.17
CA ILE A 339 -1.35 20.78 4.05
C ILE A 339 -1.63 22.24 4.44
N THR A 340 -0.66 23.12 4.18
CA THR A 340 -0.61 24.52 4.63
C THR A 340 -0.67 25.54 3.49
N GLN A 341 -0.44 26.82 3.80
CA GLN A 341 -0.36 27.90 2.82
C GLN A 341 1.02 28.03 2.16
N ALA A 342 2.07 27.46 2.75
CA ALA A 342 3.40 27.45 2.14
C ALA A 342 3.40 26.58 0.87
N ASP A 343 2.70 25.46 0.94
CA ASP A 343 2.67 24.37 -0.03
C ASP A 343 2.33 24.77 -1.47
N LYS A 344 2.99 24.11 -2.43
CA LYS A 344 2.73 24.29 -3.87
C LYS A 344 1.26 23.94 -4.22
N PRO A 345 0.65 24.59 -5.24
CA PRO A 345 -0.68 24.23 -5.69
C PRO A 345 -0.77 22.74 -6.02
N ASN A 346 -1.81 22.07 -5.53
CA ASN A 346 -1.91 20.60 -5.57
C ASN A 346 -3.34 20.07 -5.70
N LEU A 347 -3.43 18.80 -6.09
CA LEU A 347 -4.65 18.06 -6.37
C LEU A 347 -5.59 17.90 -5.15
N PHE A 348 -5.04 17.75 -3.95
CA PHE A 348 -5.84 17.48 -2.74
C PHE A 348 -6.58 18.73 -2.28
N VAL A 349 -5.90 19.88 -2.30
CA VAL A 349 -6.53 21.19 -2.08
C VAL A 349 -7.52 21.51 -3.20
N GLN A 350 -7.25 21.14 -4.45
CA GLN A 350 -8.21 21.31 -5.55
C GLN A 350 -9.49 20.47 -5.32
N PHE A 351 -9.36 19.22 -4.86
CA PHE A 351 -10.53 18.42 -4.47
C PHE A 351 -11.33 19.08 -3.36
N ALA A 352 -10.65 19.58 -2.31
CA ALA A 352 -11.33 20.30 -1.22
C ALA A 352 -12.05 21.56 -1.73
N GLN A 353 -11.42 22.36 -2.60
CA GLN A 353 -12.04 23.53 -3.24
C GLN A 353 -13.31 23.15 -4.02
N VAL A 354 -13.21 22.17 -4.93
CA VAL A 354 -14.35 21.71 -5.74
C VAL A 354 -15.47 21.15 -4.86
N ARG A 355 -15.14 20.42 -3.79
CA ARG A 355 -16.11 19.91 -2.81
C ARG A 355 -16.80 21.03 -2.02
N LEU A 356 -16.08 22.11 -1.70
CA LEU A 356 -16.62 23.27 -1.01
C LEU A 356 -17.42 24.20 -1.95
N VAL A 357 -17.15 24.24 -3.25
CA VAL A 357 -18.01 24.95 -4.23
C VAL A 357 -19.40 24.30 -4.29
N GLU A 358 -19.43 22.97 -4.44
CA GLU A 358 -20.65 22.16 -4.35
C GLU A 358 -21.36 22.33 -2.99
N GLY A 359 -20.58 22.39 -1.91
CA GLY A 359 -21.01 22.66 -0.54
C GLY A 359 -20.94 21.43 0.35
N ALA A 360 -20.36 21.59 1.53
CA ALA A 360 -20.20 20.53 2.52
C ALA A 360 -20.53 21.06 3.93
N ALA A 361 -21.30 20.28 4.70
CA ALA A 361 -21.80 20.67 6.04
C ALA A 361 -22.50 22.06 6.12
N GLY A 362 -23.05 22.54 5.00
CA GLY A 362 -23.66 23.88 4.88
C GLY A 362 -22.69 25.01 4.53
N CYS A 363 -21.38 24.77 4.55
CA CYS A 363 -20.34 25.71 4.17
C CYS A 363 -20.08 25.67 2.66
N LYS A 364 -19.77 26.83 2.06
CA LYS A 364 -19.45 26.98 0.63
C LYS A 364 -18.25 27.88 0.36
N LEU A 365 -17.44 27.50 -0.62
CA LEU A 365 -16.39 28.32 -1.21
C LEU A 365 -16.98 29.15 -2.37
N THR A 366 -17.34 30.40 -2.09
CA THR A 366 -17.96 31.33 -3.06
C THR A 366 -17.02 32.45 -3.51
N ALA A 367 -15.96 32.72 -2.77
CA ALA A 367 -14.97 33.74 -3.12
C ALA A 367 -14.00 33.25 -4.21
N PRO A 368 -13.44 34.16 -5.04
CA PRO A 368 -12.37 33.84 -5.98
C PRO A 368 -11.18 33.20 -5.25
N HIS A 369 -10.64 32.14 -5.84
CA HIS A 369 -9.56 31.34 -5.29
C HIS A 369 -8.64 30.82 -6.40
N THR A 370 -7.40 30.47 -6.04
CA THR A 370 -6.41 29.89 -6.94
C THR A 370 -6.49 28.37 -6.90
N VAL A 371 -6.70 27.74 -8.05
CA VAL A 371 -6.88 26.28 -8.19
C VAL A 371 -5.73 25.51 -7.52
N GLY A 372 -6.07 24.65 -6.57
CA GLY A 372 -5.12 23.83 -5.82
C GLY A 372 -4.29 24.56 -4.75
N LYS A 373 -4.43 25.87 -4.56
CA LYS A 373 -3.67 26.62 -3.54
C LYS A 373 -4.53 26.88 -2.29
N LEU A 374 -3.94 26.67 -1.11
CA LEU A 374 -4.59 26.96 0.18
C LEU A 374 -4.56 28.47 0.49
N ASP A 375 -5.30 29.24 -0.30
CA ASP A 375 -5.47 30.68 -0.10
C ASP A 375 -6.50 31.03 1.01
N ALA A 376 -6.62 32.31 1.34
CA ALA A 376 -7.49 32.77 2.42
C ALA A 376 -8.97 32.38 2.23
N ALA A 377 -9.47 32.40 0.99
CA ALA A 377 -10.83 31.97 0.66
C ALA A 377 -11.02 30.47 0.94
N THR A 378 -10.08 29.66 0.47
CA THR A 378 -10.08 28.20 0.69
C THR A 378 -9.98 27.85 2.17
N LYS A 379 -9.15 28.57 2.94
CA LYS A 379 -9.01 28.38 4.39
C LYS A 379 -10.27 28.68 5.18
N GLU A 380 -10.93 29.81 4.94
CA GLU A 380 -12.16 30.14 5.68
C GLU A 380 -13.31 29.19 5.31
N ALA A 381 -13.37 28.71 4.07
CA ALA A 381 -14.33 27.66 3.67
C ALA A 381 -14.03 26.30 4.36
N LEU A 382 -12.76 25.89 4.47
CA LEU A 382 -12.35 24.69 5.21
C LEU A 382 -12.63 24.81 6.72
N LYS A 383 -12.25 25.94 7.31
CA LYS A 383 -12.48 26.27 8.73
C LYS A 383 -13.98 26.27 9.07
N CYS A 384 -14.81 26.84 8.19
CA CYS A 384 -16.26 26.72 8.29
C CYS A 384 -16.69 25.25 8.30
N PHE A 385 -16.25 24.45 7.31
CA PHE A 385 -16.62 23.03 7.21
C PHE A 385 -16.21 22.25 8.46
N GLN A 386 -14.98 22.42 8.96
CA GLN A 386 -14.48 21.78 10.17
C GLN A 386 -15.31 22.18 11.40
N GLN A 387 -15.54 23.48 11.63
CA GLN A 387 -16.35 23.98 12.75
C GLN A 387 -17.83 23.60 12.66
N ALA A 388 -18.35 23.31 11.46
CA ALA A 388 -19.68 22.75 11.27
C ALA A 388 -19.69 21.24 11.57
N ASN A 389 -18.68 20.49 11.12
CA ASN A 389 -18.56 19.04 11.34
C ASN A 389 -18.36 18.71 12.83
N ASP A 390 -17.42 19.39 13.48
CA ASP A 390 -17.11 19.23 14.91
C ASP A 390 -18.31 19.60 15.80
N ARG A 391 -19.17 20.51 15.35
CA ARG A 391 -20.43 20.89 16.03
C ARG A 391 -21.55 19.90 15.78
N ASN A 392 -21.75 19.47 14.54
CA ASN A 392 -22.79 18.51 14.14
C ASN A 392 -22.56 17.12 14.76
N TYR A 393 -21.29 16.77 15.00
CA TYR A 393 -20.85 15.52 15.61
C TYR A 393 -20.12 15.77 16.95
N SER A 394 -20.66 16.66 17.77
CA SER A 394 -20.08 17.13 19.04
C SER A 394 -19.49 16.00 19.89
N GLY A 395 -18.22 16.14 20.26
CA GLY A 395 -17.45 15.15 21.04
C GLY A 395 -17.03 13.89 20.28
N SER A 396 -17.51 13.69 19.05
CA SER A 396 -17.20 12.52 18.20
C SER A 396 -16.41 12.85 16.94
N SER A 397 -16.39 14.12 16.52
CA SER A 397 -15.51 14.70 15.49
C SER A 397 -14.65 15.82 16.10
N ARG A 398 -13.38 15.90 15.70
CA ARG A 398 -12.34 16.79 16.26
C ARG A 398 -11.40 17.28 15.14
N LEU A 399 -11.94 17.60 13.97
CA LEU A 399 -11.16 17.96 12.77
C LEU A 399 -10.23 19.15 13.02
N GLY A 400 -10.72 20.18 13.72
CA GLY A 400 -9.92 21.36 14.04
C GLY A 400 -8.79 21.12 15.05
N GLU A 401 -8.78 19.96 15.72
CA GLU A 401 -7.73 19.55 16.66
C GLU A 401 -6.64 18.74 15.95
N PHE A 402 -7.03 17.72 15.17
CA PHE A 402 -6.09 16.83 14.48
C PHE A 402 -5.43 17.47 13.25
N ASP A 403 -6.18 18.27 12.48
CA ASP A 403 -5.68 18.89 11.25
C ASP A 403 -5.40 20.40 11.40
N GLY A 404 -5.93 21.04 12.45
CA GLY A 404 -5.90 22.50 12.61
C GLY A 404 -6.92 23.25 11.74
N TYR A 405 -7.64 24.20 12.34
CA TYR A 405 -8.69 24.95 11.66
C TYR A 405 -8.20 25.77 10.44
N GLY A 406 -8.75 25.45 9.28
CA GLY A 406 -8.44 26.05 7.98
C GLY A 406 -7.28 25.39 7.24
N PHE A 407 -6.65 24.34 7.79
CA PHE A 407 -5.69 23.50 7.07
C PHE A 407 -6.34 22.19 6.61
N LEU A 408 -5.63 21.41 5.77
CA LEU A 408 -6.16 20.19 5.16
C LEU A 408 -5.29 18.98 5.51
N GLY A 409 -5.64 18.28 6.59
CA GLY A 409 -5.01 17.02 7.00
C GLY A 409 -5.86 15.80 6.63
N ARG A 410 -5.50 14.64 7.20
CA ARG A 410 -6.18 13.38 6.90
C ARG A 410 -7.63 13.39 7.35
N SER A 411 -7.91 13.91 8.54
CA SER A 411 -9.26 13.85 9.13
C SER A 411 -10.27 14.66 8.32
N THR A 412 -9.88 15.84 7.86
CA THR A 412 -10.69 16.74 7.02
C THR A 412 -10.83 16.17 5.61
N MET A 413 -9.79 15.56 5.03
CA MET A 413 -9.92 14.84 3.75
C MET A 413 -10.90 13.66 3.86
N THR A 414 -10.79 12.83 4.90
CA THR A 414 -11.72 11.72 5.16
C THR A 414 -13.16 12.22 5.34
N ALA A 415 -13.38 13.30 6.12
CA ALA A 415 -14.70 13.89 6.30
C ALA A 415 -15.26 14.52 5.02
N LEU A 416 -14.43 15.22 4.23
CA LEU A 416 -14.85 15.80 2.93
C LEU A 416 -15.24 14.72 1.93
N LEU A 417 -14.52 13.60 1.86
CA LEU A 417 -14.84 12.43 1.04
C LEU A 417 -16.12 11.74 1.54
N ALA A 418 -16.20 11.44 2.84
CA ALA A 418 -17.37 10.83 3.47
C ALA A 418 -18.63 11.70 3.37
N SER A 419 -18.48 13.02 3.22
CA SER A 419 -19.62 13.93 3.04
C SER A 419 -20.40 13.69 1.73
N HIS A 420 -19.83 12.95 0.77
CA HIS A 420 -20.58 12.47 -0.39
C HIS A 420 -21.77 11.58 0.02
N PHE A 421 -21.61 10.81 1.10
CA PHE A 421 -22.57 9.82 1.60
C PHE A 421 -23.49 10.36 2.72
N VAL A 422 -23.65 11.68 2.88
CA VAL A 422 -24.44 12.26 4.00
C VAL A 422 -25.86 11.69 4.07
N ALA A 423 -26.55 11.57 2.93
CA ALA A 423 -27.94 11.13 2.84
C ALA A 423 -28.15 9.60 2.88
N VAL A 424 -27.10 8.80 3.06
CA VAL A 424 -27.20 7.33 3.14
C VAL A 424 -26.62 6.76 4.43
N GLU A 425 -27.24 5.66 4.88
CA GLU A 425 -26.79 4.86 6.02
C GLU A 425 -25.86 3.73 5.60
N THR A 426 -25.94 3.24 4.36
CA THR A 426 -25.04 2.23 3.79
C THR A 426 -24.68 2.59 2.34
N VAL A 427 -23.53 2.11 1.85
CA VAL A 427 -23.18 2.19 0.42
C VAL A 427 -23.40 0.81 -0.21
N PRO A 428 -24.38 0.64 -1.11
CA PRO A 428 -24.75 -0.65 -1.68
C PRO A 428 -23.79 -1.08 -2.82
N LEU A 429 -22.53 -1.32 -2.48
CA LEU A 429 -21.56 -1.95 -3.38
C LEU A 429 -21.89 -3.44 -3.53
N LYS A 430 -22.23 -3.86 -4.75
CA LYS A 430 -22.46 -5.28 -5.08
C LYS A 430 -21.20 -5.87 -5.71
N ASP A 431 -21.00 -7.17 -5.54
CA ASP A 431 -19.94 -7.89 -6.25
C ASP A 431 -20.20 -7.90 -7.76
N GLY A 432 -19.15 -7.73 -8.57
CA GLY A 432 -19.20 -7.66 -10.04
C GLY A 432 -19.91 -6.45 -10.67
N GLU A 433 -20.67 -5.63 -9.93
CA GLU A 433 -21.37 -4.46 -10.49
C GLU A 433 -20.49 -3.20 -10.45
N ALA A 434 -20.32 -2.53 -11.59
CA ALA A 434 -19.49 -1.33 -11.70
C ALA A 434 -20.22 -0.08 -11.17
N SER A 435 -19.62 0.59 -10.17
CA SER A 435 -20.19 1.69 -9.41
C SER A 435 -19.21 2.88 -9.31
N PRO A 436 -19.68 4.14 -9.38
CA PRO A 436 -18.84 5.30 -9.12
C PRO A 436 -18.53 5.50 -7.63
N GLU A 437 -19.37 4.98 -6.73
CA GLU A 437 -19.15 5.01 -5.27
C GLU A 437 -17.89 4.24 -4.87
N VAL A 438 -17.44 3.25 -5.67
CA VAL A 438 -16.18 2.52 -5.46
C VAL A 438 -14.99 3.48 -5.38
N PHE A 439 -14.90 4.50 -6.23
CA PHE A 439 -13.83 5.51 -6.17
C PHE A 439 -13.88 6.34 -4.89
N TRP A 440 -15.07 6.76 -4.48
CA TRP A 440 -15.30 7.52 -3.24
C TRP A 440 -14.93 6.70 -2.00
N VAL A 441 -15.37 5.45 -1.91
CA VAL A 441 -15.06 4.54 -0.80
C VAL A 441 -13.57 4.24 -0.75
N ARG A 442 -12.93 3.92 -1.89
CA ARG A 442 -11.47 3.69 -1.94
C ARG A 442 -10.70 4.90 -1.40
N ASN A 443 -10.96 6.10 -1.93
CA ASN A 443 -10.25 7.32 -1.51
C ASN A 443 -10.49 7.63 -0.02
N MET A 444 -11.74 7.56 0.44
CA MET A 444 -12.11 7.77 1.85
C MET A 444 -11.36 6.82 2.80
N LEU A 445 -11.21 5.55 2.41
CA LEU A 445 -10.51 4.54 3.20
C LEU A 445 -8.99 4.66 3.15
N LEU A 446 -8.40 5.21 2.08
CA LEU A 446 -6.97 5.53 2.02
C LEU A 446 -6.64 6.57 3.12
N TRP A 447 -7.18 7.79 3.01
CA TRP A 447 -7.01 8.87 4.00
C TRP A 447 -7.42 8.45 5.43
N GLY A 448 -8.42 7.57 5.57
CA GLY A 448 -8.87 7.06 6.87
C GLY A 448 -7.94 6.04 7.55
N THR A 449 -7.15 5.25 6.79
CA THR A 449 -6.37 4.11 7.34
C THR A 449 -4.86 4.22 7.19
N GLN A 450 -4.36 5.11 6.33
CA GLN A 450 -2.93 5.33 6.17
C GLN A 450 -2.41 6.36 7.18
N ALA A 451 -1.57 5.87 8.09
CA ALA A 451 -0.71 6.71 8.93
C ALA A 451 0.60 7.06 8.22
N GLU A 452 0.96 6.32 7.16
CA GLU A 452 2.15 6.48 6.32
C GLU A 452 1.67 6.39 4.86
N ILE A 453 2.14 7.27 3.97
CA ILE A 453 1.81 7.28 2.54
C ILE A 453 3.09 7.07 1.72
N ASP A 454 3.17 5.95 0.99
CA ASP A 454 4.22 5.64 0.01
C ASP A 454 3.82 6.02 -1.42
N ASP A 455 4.72 5.83 -2.40
CA ASP A 455 4.47 6.20 -3.80
C ASP A 455 3.30 5.44 -4.45
N GLY A 456 3.03 4.19 -4.05
CA GLY A 456 1.92 3.39 -4.59
C GLY A 456 0.57 3.74 -3.98
N ASP A 457 0.56 4.06 -2.69
CA ASP A 457 -0.57 4.67 -2.00
C ASP A 457 -0.86 6.08 -2.54
N LEU A 458 0.19 6.86 -2.88
CA LEU A 458 0.06 8.16 -3.53
C LEU A 458 -0.51 8.05 -4.95
N GLU A 459 -0.03 7.12 -5.79
CA GLU A 459 -0.56 6.88 -7.14
C GLU A 459 -2.06 6.54 -7.09
N SER A 460 -2.44 5.64 -6.18
CA SER A 460 -3.83 5.25 -5.95
C SER A 460 -4.69 6.45 -5.51
N THR A 461 -4.18 7.24 -4.55
CA THR A 461 -4.85 8.45 -4.06
C THR A 461 -5.01 9.50 -5.15
N ILE A 462 -4.01 9.67 -6.03
CA ILE A 462 -4.08 10.56 -7.21
C ILE A 462 -5.20 10.11 -8.16
N ALA A 463 -5.21 8.84 -8.54
CA ALA A 463 -6.19 8.30 -9.49
C ALA A 463 -7.63 8.50 -8.99
N TYR A 464 -7.88 8.17 -7.72
CA TYR A 464 -9.22 8.25 -7.14
C TYR A 464 -9.63 9.71 -6.87
N THR A 465 -8.72 10.58 -6.43
CA THR A 465 -9.00 12.01 -6.25
C THR A 465 -9.32 12.70 -7.58
N ARG A 466 -8.64 12.34 -8.68
CA ARG A 466 -8.99 12.82 -10.02
C ARG A 466 -10.41 12.40 -10.44
N ALA A 467 -10.79 11.14 -10.19
CA ALA A 467 -12.15 10.66 -10.45
C ALA A 467 -13.20 11.40 -9.59
N ASN A 468 -12.93 11.65 -8.31
CA ASN A 468 -13.85 12.42 -7.45
C ASN A 468 -13.97 13.89 -7.87
N ILE A 469 -12.88 14.54 -8.34
CA ILE A 469 -12.93 15.90 -8.92
C ILE A 469 -13.83 15.92 -10.17
N LYS A 470 -13.63 15.00 -11.12
CA LYS A 470 -14.48 14.86 -12.31
C LYS A 470 -15.96 14.66 -11.96
N TYR A 471 -16.25 13.82 -10.96
CA TYR A 471 -17.63 13.56 -10.50
C TYR A 471 -18.31 14.84 -10.01
N LEU A 472 -17.60 15.67 -9.23
CA LEU A 472 -18.14 16.92 -8.69
C LEU A 472 -18.22 18.03 -9.75
N ARG A 473 -17.11 18.30 -10.46
CA ARG A 473 -16.95 19.42 -11.40
C ARG A 473 -17.67 19.15 -12.73
N ASP A 474 -17.43 17.98 -13.32
CA ASP A 474 -17.77 17.66 -14.70
C ASP A 474 -18.98 16.70 -14.81
N ARG A 475 -19.49 16.21 -13.67
CA ARG A 475 -20.52 15.16 -13.53
C ARG A 475 -20.17 13.82 -14.21
N ILE A 476 -18.90 13.62 -14.56
CA ILE A 476 -18.41 12.37 -15.15
C ILE A 476 -18.31 11.32 -14.06
N GLN A 477 -19.13 10.26 -14.18
CA GLN A 477 -19.17 9.14 -13.25
C GLN A 477 -18.28 7.99 -13.76
N ASP A 478 -16.95 8.15 -13.63
CA ASP A 478 -16.02 7.03 -13.78
C ASP A 478 -16.44 5.90 -12.80
N LYS A 479 -16.42 4.64 -13.24
CA LYS A 479 -16.86 3.48 -12.43
C LYS A 479 -15.79 2.40 -12.32
N ASP A 480 -15.74 1.75 -11.17
CA ASP A 480 -14.92 0.58 -10.88
C ASP A 480 -15.79 -0.50 -10.22
N VAL A 481 -15.34 -1.74 -10.18
CA VAL A 481 -16.06 -2.86 -9.54
C VAL A 481 -15.66 -3.02 -8.07
N LEU A 482 -16.56 -3.56 -7.25
CA LEU A 482 -16.16 -4.07 -5.94
C LEU A 482 -15.10 -5.16 -6.13
N THR A 483 -14.03 -5.12 -5.33
CA THR A 483 -12.95 -6.12 -5.37
C THR A 483 -12.75 -6.73 -3.98
N PRO A 484 -12.30 -7.99 -3.87
CA PRO A 484 -11.98 -8.60 -2.57
C PRO A 484 -10.97 -7.79 -1.74
N GLY A 485 -10.05 -7.07 -2.40
CA GLY A 485 -9.14 -6.13 -1.75
C GLY A 485 -9.86 -4.97 -1.08
N LEU A 486 -10.84 -4.36 -1.77
CA LEU A 486 -11.66 -3.29 -1.19
C LEU A 486 -12.55 -3.81 -0.05
N THR A 487 -13.20 -4.98 -0.21
CA THR A 487 -13.98 -5.63 0.84
C THR A 487 -13.12 -5.89 2.09
N ASN A 488 -11.87 -6.34 1.91
CA ASN A 488 -10.93 -6.52 3.02
C ASN A 488 -10.49 -5.19 3.66
N ARG A 489 -10.34 -4.11 2.89
CA ARG A 489 -10.02 -2.77 3.41
C ARG A 489 -11.18 -2.16 4.20
N ILE A 490 -12.43 -2.44 3.81
CA ILE A 490 -13.62 -2.09 4.60
C ILE A 490 -13.60 -2.84 5.95
N LYS A 491 -13.28 -4.14 5.95
CA LYS A 491 -13.12 -4.95 7.18
C LYS A 491 -11.93 -4.52 8.04
N GLU A 492 -10.86 -4.00 7.44
CA GLU A 492 -9.75 -3.36 8.16
C GLU A 492 -10.25 -2.11 8.89
N TYR A 493 -10.90 -1.17 8.18
CA TYR A 493 -11.43 0.07 8.75
C TYR A 493 -12.44 -0.20 9.87
N GLN A 494 -13.43 -1.07 9.64
CA GLN A 494 -14.39 -1.53 10.65
C GLN A 494 -13.68 -2.06 11.90
N GLY A 495 -12.65 -2.88 11.71
CA GLY A 495 -11.84 -3.40 12.81
C GLY A 495 -11.08 -2.35 13.61
N LEU A 496 -10.65 -1.26 12.97
CA LEU A 496 -9.94 -0.16 13.62
C LEU A 496 -10.89 0.78 14.40
N ILE A 497 -12.14 0.94 13.95
CA ILE A 497 -13.17 1.74 14.64
C ILE A 497 -13.94 0.97 15.72
N GLY A 498 -13.67 -0.33 15.89
CA GLY A 498 -14.38 -1.20 16.85
C GLY A 498 -15.75 -1.70 16.38
N ALA A 499 -16.03 -1.66 15.07
CA ALA A 499 -17.29 -2.13 14.48
C ALA A 499 -17.21 -3.58 13.98
N GLU A 500 -18.37 -4.16 13.66
CA GLU A 500 -18.45 -5.48 13.03
C GLU A 500 -17.80 -5.46 11.64
N LYS A 501 -17.06 -6.53 11.30
CA LYS A 501 -16.30 -6.65 10.05
C LYS A 501 -17.16 -7.19 8.91
N THR A 502 -18.29 -6.54 8.65
CA THR A 502 -19.25 -6.94 7.62
C THR A 502 -18.62 -6.93 6.22
N GLY A 503 -17.74 -5.95 5.94
CA GLY A 503 -17.16 -5.70 4.61
C GLY A 503 -18.07 -4.91 3.67
N VAL A 504 -19.26 -4.54 4.12
CA VAL A 504 -20.13 -3.54 3.49
C VAL A 504 -19.82 -2.18 4.13
N VAL A 505 -19.88 -1.08 3.38
CA VAL A 505 -19.72 0.26 3.97
C VAL A 505 -21.02 0.64 4.68
N ASP A 506 -21.13 0.18 5.93
CA ASP A 506 -22.32 0.33 6.78
C ASP A 506 -22.38 1.67 7.54
N GLN A 507 -23.41 1.82 8.37
CA GLN A 507 -23.68 3.06 9.10
C GLN A 507 -22.60 3.36 10.14
N ALA A 508 -21.97 2.35 10.75
CA ALA A 508 -20.88 2.56 11.69
C ALA A 508 -19.62 3.07 10.96
N ALA A 509 -19.28 2.44 9.83
CA ALA A 509 -18.19 2.87 8.97
C ALA A 509 -18.41 4.30 8.42
N LEU A 510 -19.58 4.58 7.84
CA LEU A 510 -19.92 5.91 7.32
C LEU A 510 -19.96 6.98 8.41
N THR A 511 -20.47 6.68 9.60
CA THR A 511 -20.53 7.66 10.70
C THR A 511 -19.14 8.05 11.16
N LYS A 512 -18.25 7.07 11.41
CA LYS A 512 -16.86 7.36 11.78
C LYS A 512 -16.09 8.11 10.67
N ALA A 513 -16.36 7.81 9.40
CA ALA A 513 -15.75 8.54 8.29
C ALA A 513 -16.29 9.98 8.16
N LYS A 514 -17.60 10.19 8.35
CA LYS A 514 -18.23 11.53 8.42
C LYS A 514 -17.67 12.36 9.59
N HIS A 515 -17.27 11.73 10.69
CA HIS A 515 -16.55 12.38 11.79
C HIS A 515 -15.06 12.67 11.49
N GLY A 516 -14.54 12.24 10.34
CA GLY A 516 -13.11 12.31 10.02
C GLY A 516 -12.22 11.47 10.93
N TRP A 517 -12.73 10.33 11.43
CA TRP A 517 -11.89 9.37 12.15
C TRP A 517 -10.77 8.87 11.23
N THR A 518 -9.54 8.90 11.73
CA THR A 518 -8.38 8.31 11.07
C THR A 518 -7.56 7.47 12.05
N LYS A 519 -6.80 6.51 11.51
CA LYS A 519 -5.87 5.67 12.29
C LYS A 519 -4.69 6.50 12.78
N ALA A 520 -4.45 6.53 14.09
CA ALA A 520 -3.47 7.43 14.73
C ALA A 520 -3.77 8.91 14.40
N ALA A 521 -4.98 9.37 14.75
CA ALA A 521 -5.44 10.75 14.51
C ALA A 521 -4.77 11.80 15.40
N ASP A 522 -4.24 11.35 16.53
CA ASP A 522 -3.30 12.04 17.43
C ASP A 522 -1.96 12.40 16.75
N PHE A 523 -1.67 11.87 15.56
CA PHE A 523 -0.49 12.18 14.76
C PHE A 523 -0.88 12.63 13.35
N PRO A 524 -0.18 13.62 12.75
CA PRO A 524 -0.42 14.03 11.36
C PRO A 524 -0.20 12.90 10.35
N GLY A 525 0.65 11.93 10.71
CA GLY A 525 1.12 10.86 9.84
C GLY A 525 2.26 11.27 8.94
N THR A 526 2.88 10.27 8.32
CA THR A 526 4.10 10.38 7.53
C THR A 526 3.85 10.21 6.04
N VAL A 527 4.76 10.76 5.24
CA VAL A 527 4.79 10.59 3.78
C VAL A 527 6.22 10.31 3.39
N VAL A 528 6.44 9.15 2.77
CA VAL A 528 7.73 8.76 2.18
C VAL A 528 7.71 8.86 0.65
N ALA A 529 6.52 9.10 0.07
CA ALA A 529 6.31 9.30 -1.35
C ALA A 529 7.09 10.51 -1.91
N LYS A 530 7.84 10.28 -2.99
CA LYS A 530 8.83 11.21 -3.56
C LYS A 530 8.20 12.50 -4.09
N ASP A 531 7.04 12.38 -4.73
CA ASP A 531 6.32 13.48 -5.39
C ASP A 531 5.06 13.91 -4.61
N TRP A 532 5.19 13.97 -3.28
CA TRP A 532 4.16 14.52 -2.40
C TRP A 532 3.65 15.89 -2.90
N LEU A 533 2.35 16.12 -2.70
CA LEU A 533 1.59 17.23 -3.29
C LEU A 533 1.65 17.24 -4.84
N PRO A 534 1.02 16.23 -5.50
CA PRO A 534 0.88 16.18 -6.95
C PRO A 534 0.11 17.42 -7.46
N GLY A 535 0.54 17.95 -8.62
CA GLY A 535 -0.05 19.16 -9.20
C GLY A 535 -1.56 19.01 -9.52
N PRO A 536 -2.31 20.13 -9.53
CA PRO A 536 -3.75 20.11 -9.80
C PRO A 536 -4.05 19.67 -11.24
N MET A 537 -5.25 19.14 -11.45
CA MET A 537 -5.86 19.02 -12.77
C MET A 537 -6.05 20.40 -13.40
N GLN A 538 -5.91 20.46 -14.72
CA GLN A 538 -6.34 21.58 -15.55
C GLN A 538 -7.88 21.62 -15.66
#